data_AF-A0A3D8R6G9-F1
#
_entry.id   AF-A0A3D8R6G9-F1
#
_cell.length_a   1.000
_cell.length_b   1.000
_cell.length_c   1.000
_cell.angle_alpha   90.00
_cell.angle_beta   90.00
_cell.angle_gamma   90.00
#
_symmetry.space_group_name_H-M   'P 1'
#
loop_
_entity.id
_entity.type
_entity.pdbx_description
1 polymer ?
#
loop_
_entity_poly.entity_id
_entity_poly.type
_entity_poly.pdbx_seq_one_letter_code
_entity_poly.pdbx_strand_id
1 'polypeptide(L)'
;MAAAERTQFFPTFGVEFEFALATLEPGKEDPHPNDPRQVYGLTPQKRSRTAYLDDDGNYDWSALLTVEKHIVGTLKRAGILVQGESELGGDTSEVSTSWVVSTDYTVDGPKDQPNYVWYPMEIQSPAFHFTEAAIQNVKLVCTILAETYRINVNESCGLHVHVGNMTYGFPLKQLKCLMATIWTFEPQLDSLHPAHRLNNKYCGSKRPSTTSNPPLRSSRRSRTPRTIIPSWR
;
A
#
# COMPACT_ATOMS: atom_id res chain seq x y z
N MET A 1 -36.20 33.22 -2.79
CA MET A 1 -34.81 32.77 -2.96
C MET A 1 -34.57 31.63 -1.98
N ALA A 2 -34.46 30.40 -2.46
CA ALA A 2 -34.11 29.27 -1.60
C ALA A 2 -32.65 29.44 -1.17
N ALA A 3 -32.40 29.51 0.15
CA ALA A 3 -31.05 29.44 0.67
C ALA A 3 -30.43 28.15 0.17
N ALA A 4 -29.29 28.26 -0.52
CA ALA A 4 -28.50 27.10 -0.88
C ALA A 4 -28.11 26.42 0.44
N GLU A 5 -28.71 25.27 0.73
CA GLU A 5 -28.27 24.38 1.79
C GLU A 5 -26.77 24.14 1.57
N ARG A 6 -25.93 24.78 2.39
CA ARG A 6 -24.51 24.44 2.45
C ARG A 6 -24.48 23.01 2.94
N THR A 7 -24.24 22.08 2.03
CA THR A 7 -24.01 20.68 2.39
C THR A 7 -22.80 20.68 3.31
N GLN A 8 -23.04 20.27 4.56
CA GLN A 8 -22.00 20.25 5.57
C GLN A 8 -20.94 19.24 5.12
N PHE A 9 -19.70 19.72 4.94
CA PHE A 9 -18.58 18.90 4.51
C PHE A 9 -17.62 18.76 5.68
N PHE A 10 -17.48 17.53 6.15
CA PHE A 10 -16.59 17.13 7.23
C PHE A 10 -15.54 16.20 6.65
N PRO A 11 -14.41 16.75 6.16
CA PRO A 11 -13.40 15.95 5.49
C PRO A 11 -12.83 14.89 6.42
N THR A 12 -12.88 13.66 5.96
CA THR A 12 -12.12 12.54 6.53
C THR A 12 -11.11 12.04 5.52
N PHE A 13 -10.05 11.42 6.01
CA PHE A 13 -9.05 10.78 5.14
C PHE A 13 -8.46 9.52 5.76
N GLY A 14 -8.05 8.60 4.92
CA GLY A 14 -7.21 7.45 5.28
C GLY A 14 -6.03 7.37 4.31
N VAL A 15 -4.93 6.77 4.75
CA VAL A 15 -3.74 6.56 3.92
C VAL A 15 -3.32 5.10 3.94
N GLU A 16 -2.87 4.61 2.80
CA GLU A 16 -2.28 3.28 2.66
C GLU A 16 -0.89 3.44 2.04
N PHE A 17 0.10 2.78 2.62
CA PHE A 17 1.48 2.77 2.11
C PHE A 17 1.94 1.36 1.87
N GLU A 18 2.46 1.10 0.69
CA GLU A 18 3.07 -0.17 0.31
C GLU A 18 4.60 -0.04 0.31
N PHE A 19 5.30 -1.09 0.76
CA PHE A 19 6.75 -1.08 0.79
C PHE A 19 7.36 -2.48 0.89
N ALA A 20 8.57 -2.63 0.36
CA ALA A 20 9.38 -3.84 0.50
C ALA A 20 10.29 -3.74 1.75
N LEU A 21 10.12 -4.63 2.73
CA LEU A 21 10.90 -4.66 3.98
C LEU A 21 12.03 -5.71 3.92
N ALA A 22 13.28 -5.28 4.09
CA ALA A 22 14.42 -6.18 4.00
C ALA A 22 14.62 -7.00 5.28
N THR A 23 14.92 -8.28 5.12
CA THR A 23 15.41 -9.15 6.20
C THR A 23 16.66 -9.91 5.77
N LEU A 24 17.44 -10.34 6.74
CA LEU A 24 18.60 -11.22 6.55
C LEU A 24 18.42 -12.49 7.40
N GLU A 25 18.78 -13.62 6.80
CA GLU A 25 18.88 -14.88 7.53
C GLU A 25 19.93 -14.77 8.65
N PRO A 26 19.69 -15.38 9.83
CA PRO A 26 20.68 -15.42 10.89
C PRO A 26 22.02 -15.98 10.40
N GLY A 27 23.11 -15.27 10.69
CA GLY A 27 24.48 -15.65 10.30
C GLY A 27 24.92 -15.16 8.92
N LYS A 28 24.06 -14.50 8.14
CA LYS A 28 24.49 -13.75 6.95
C LYS A 28 25.06 -12.40 7.35
N GLU A 29 26.17 -12.01 6.74
CA GLU A 29 26.73 -10.66 6.92
C GLU A 29 25.82 -9.62 6.25
N ASP A 30 25.63 -8.49 6.91
CA ASP A 30 24.89 -7.37 6.37
C ASP A 30 25.72 -6.68 5.27
N PRO A 31 25.22 -6.61 4.01
CA PRO A 31 25.89 -5.84 2.95
C PRO A 31 26.02 -4.35 3.25
N HIS A 32 25.19 -3.80 4.15
CA HIS A 32 25.15 -2.40 4.54
C HIS A 32 25.28 -2.24 6.07
N PRO A 33 26.42 -2.62 6.67
CA PRO A 33 26.54 -2.73 8.14
C PRO A 33 26.51 -1.39 8.88
N ASN A 34 26.70 -0.27 8.17
CA ASN A 34 26.63 1.08 8.75
C ASN A 34 25.20 1.64 8.79
N ASP A 35 24.24 0.96 8.17
CA ASP A 35 22.83 1.34 8.24
C ASP A 35 22.22 0.72 9.51
N PRO A 36 21.81 1.53 10.50
CA PRO A 36 21.38 1.05 11.81
C PRO A 36 20.01 0.35 11.79
N ARG A 37 19.29 0.42 10.65
CA ARG A 37 17.94 -0.13 10.52
C ARG A 37 17.97 -1.65 10.57
N GLN A 38 17.01 -2.22 11.28
CA GLN A 38 16.93 -3.63 11.58
C GLN A 38 16.67 -4.47 10.32
N VAL A 39 17.48 -5.52 10.15
CA VAL A 39 17.29 -6.58 9.15
C VAL A 39 17.29 -7.99 9.75
N TYR A 40 17.72 -8.13 11.01
CA TYR A 40 17.76 -9.42 11.72
C TYR A 40 16.60 -9.56 12.71
N GLY A 41 16.22 -10.80 13.01
CA GLY A 41 15.21 -11.11 14.03
C GLY A 41 13.77 -10.75 13.63
N LEU A 42 13.53 -10.51 12.34
CA LEU A 42 12.22 -10.13 11.79
C LEU A 42 11.40 -11.34 11.31
N THR A 43 12.04 -12.48 11.09
CA THR A 43 11.42 -13.70 10.54
C THR A 43 11.93 -14.95 11.27
N PRO A 44 11.16 -16.05 11.26
CA PRO A 44 11.66 -17.34 11.69
C PRO A 44 12.73 -17.82 10.72
N GLN A 45 13.72 -18.56 11.23
CA GLN A 45 14.86 -19.08 10.48
C GLN A 45 14.40 -20.01 9.34
N LYS A 46 14.65 -19.64 8.06
CA LYS A 46 14.50 -20.53 6.88
C LYS A 46 15.55 -20.21 5.80
N ARG A 47 15.73 -21.16 4.85
CA ARG A 47 16.80 -21.26 3.84
C ARG A 47 16.37 -20.94 2.39
N SER A 48 15.14 -20.48 2.15
CA SER A 48 14.60 -20.31 0.79
C SER A 48 14.96 -18.95 0.17
N ARG A 49 15.32 -18.95 -1.12
CA ARG A 49 15.73 -17.77 -1.90
C ARG A 49 14.59 -16.79 -2.22
N THR A 50 13.33 -17.19 -2.01
CA THR A 50 12.14 -16.35 -2.20
C THR A 50 11.32 -16.34 -0.92
N ALA A 51 11.30 -15.17 -0.27
CA ALA A 51 10.84 -14.92 1.10
C ALA A 51 9.39 -15.33 1.44
N TYR A 52 8.51 -15.35 0.43
CA TYR A 52 7.09 -15.67 0.57
C TYR A 52 6.72 -17.03 0.07
N LEU A 53 7.65 -17.80 -0.50
CA LEU A 53 7.32 -19.07 -1.09
C LEU A 53 8.03 -20.18 -0.33
N ASP A 54 7.27 -21.16 0.13
CA ASP A 54 7.80 -22.41 0.66
C ASP A 54 8.51 -23.22 -0.45
N ASP A 55 9.11 -24.34 -0.07
CA ASP A 55 9.89 -25.17 -0.98
C ASP A 55 9.04 -25.75 -2.15
N ASP A 56 7.71 -25.72 -2.01
CA ASP A 56 6.73 -26.16 -3.02
C ASP A 56 6.21 -25.00 -3.89
N GLY A 57 6.66 -23.77 -3.64
CA GLY A 57 6.21 -22.57 -4.34
C GLY A 57 4.85 -22.02 -3.87
N ASN A 58 4.36 -22.44 -2.71
CA ASN A 58 3.16 -21.90 -2.06
C ASN A 58 3.53 -20.80 -1.08
N TYR A 59 2.56 -19.96 -0.70
CA TYR A 59 2.84 -18.86 0.23
C TYR A 59 3.30 -19.34 1.63
N ASP A 60 4.47 -18.88 2.09
CA ASP A 60 4.95 -19.02 3.46
C ASP A 60 4.27 -17.99 4.36
N TRP A 61 3.00 -18.28 4.67
CA TRP A 61 2.15 -17.50 5.56
C TRP A 61 2.77 -17.28 6.94
N SER A 62 3.65 -18.19 7.39
CA SER A 62 4.28 -18.08 8.71
C SER A 62 5.31 -16.95 8.77
N ALA A 63 6.07 -16.75 7.69
CA ALA A 63 7.08 -15.70 7.61
C ALA A 63 6.43 -14.31 7.48
N LEU A 64 5.41 -14.18 6.61
CA LEU A 64 4.61 -12.95 6.47
C LEU A 64 4.00 -12.53 7.80
N LEU A 65 3.33 -13.46 8.48
CA LEU A 65 2.70 -13.23 9.77
C LEU A 65 3.71 -12.80 10.84
N THR A 66 4.95 -13.28 10.76
CA THR A 66 5.99 -12.88 11.73
C THR A 66 6.44 -11.45 11.50
N VAL A 67 6.63 -11.02 10.25
CA VAL A 67 6.97 -9.63 9.92
C VAL A 67 5.82 -8.70 10.29
N GLU A 68 4.58 -9.06 9.95
CA GLU A 68 3.37 -8.34 10.35
C GLU A 68 3.35 -8.12 11.88
N LYS A 69 3.47 -9.19 12.66
CA LYS A 69 3.50 -9.12 14.13
C LYS A 69 4.65 -8.27 14.67
N HIS A 70 5.80 -8.27 14.00
CA HIS A 70 6.93 -7.43 14.41
C HIS A 70 6.63 -5.95 14.20
N ILE A 71 6.05 -5.57 13.05
CA ILE A 71 5.61 -4.19 12.77
C ILE A 71 4.55 -3.77 13.78
N VAL A 72 3.52 -4.60 13.98
CA VAL A 72 2.45 -4.36 14.97
C VAL A 72 3.04 -4.16 16.37
N GLY A 73 3.95 -5.04 16.81
CA GLY A 73 4.60 -4.92 18.12
C GLY A 73 5.43 -3.65 18.28
N THR A 74 6.16 -3.25 17.23
CA THR A 74 6.95 -2.01 17.22
C THR A 74 6.07 -0.77 17.33
N LEU A 75 5.01 -0.70 16.53
CA LEU A 75 4.07 0.42 16.56
C LEU A 75 3.28 0.46 17.88
N LYS A 76 2.85 -0.68 18.43
CA LYS A 76 2.23 -0.77 19.76
C LYS A 76 3.15 -0.22 20.86
N ARG A 77 4.44 -0.56 20.84
CA ARG A 77 5.44 -0.02 21.80
C ARG A 77 5.61 1.49 21.70
N ALA A 78 5.40 2.06 20.51
CA ALA A 78 5.40 3.50 20.28
C ALA A 78 4.06 4.19 20.63
N GLY A 79 3.08 3.45 21.17
CA GLY A 79 1.77 3.98 21.55
C GLY A 79 0.79 4.13 20.38
N ILE A 80 1.07 3.53 19.23
CA ILE A 80 0.17 3.53 18.08
C ILE A 80 -0.87 2.42 18.27
N LEU A 81 -2.14 2.77 18.11
CA LEU A 81 -3.22 1.78 18.02
C LEU A 81 -3.16 1.11 16.65
N VAL A 82 -2.75 -0.16 16.63
CA VAL A 82 -2.52 -0.94 15.42
C VAL A 82 -2.85 -2.41 15.65
N GLN A 83 -3.23 -3.11 14.59
CA GLN A 83 -3.40 -4.56 14.56
C GLN A 83 -2.93 -5.14 13.23
N GLY A 84 -2.79 -6.46 13.18
CA GLY A 84 -2.50 -7.18 11.95
C GLY A 84 -3.78 -7.53 11.19
N GLU A 85 -3.74 -7.60 9.85
CA GLU A 85 -4.86 -8.10 9.05
C GLU A 85 -5.22 -9.54 9.44
N SER A 86 -4.22 -10.34 9.82
CA SER A 86 -4.45 -11.70 10.33
C SER A 86 -5.33 -11.76 11.59
N GLU A 87 -5.43 -10.66 12.34
CA GLU A 87 -6.25 -10.54 13.56
C GLU A 87 -7.69 -10.09 13.26
N LEU A 88 -7.98 -9.58 12.06
CA LEU A 88 -9.27 -8.96 11.70
C LEU A 88 -10.41 -9.93 11.44
N GLY A 89 -10.15 -11.21 11.18
CA GLY A 89 -11.17 -12.27 11.14
C GLY A 89 -12.40 -11.97 10.27
N GLY A 90 -12.28 -12.02 8.95
CA GLY A 90 -13.42 -11.87 8.03
C GLY A 90 -13.67 -10.44 7.55
N ASP A 91 -14.75 -10.24 6.78
CA ASP A 91 -15.02 -9.09 5.90
C ASP A 91 -14.57 -7.75 6.49
N THR A 92 -13.53 -7.17 5.88
CA THR A 92 -12.89 -5.91 6.29
C THR A 92 -13.73 -4.69 5.99
N SER A 93 -14.99 -4.85 5.53
CA SER A 93 -15.89 -3.75 5.16
C SER A 93 -16.23 -2.76 6.30
N GLU A 94 -15.84 -3.07 7.54
CA GLU A 94 -15.89 -2.11 8.65
C GLU A 94 -14.66 -1.19 8.65
N VAL A 95 -14.90 0.12 8.74
CA VAL A 95 -13.85 1.13 8.86
C VAL A 95 -13.03 0.84 10.11
N SER A 96 -11.79 0.37 9.94
CA SER A 96 -10.88 0.12 11.05
C SER A 96 -10.69 1.39 11.88
N THR A 97 -10.78 1.23 13.20
CA THR A 97 -10.51 2.32 14.16
C THR A 97 -9.02 2.39 14.54
N SER A 98 -8.22 1.44 14.06
CA SER A 98 -6.79 1.35 14.27
C SER A 98 -6.04 1.34 12.93
N TRP A 99 -4.73 1.55 13.00
CA TRP A 99 -3.87 1.16 11.89
C TRP A 99 -3.96 -0.36 11.67
N VAL A 100 -3.78 -0.78 10.43
CA VAL A 100 -3.77 -2.20 10.04
C VAL A 100 -2.48 -2.46 9.27
N VAL A 101 -1.80 -3.55 9.61
CA VAL A 101 -0.62 -4.04 8.87
C VAL A 101 -1.04 -5.27 8.10
N SER A 102 -0.78 -5.30 6.79
CA SER A 102 -1.14 -6.40 5.89
C SER A 102 -0.01 -6.67 4.90
N THR A 103 -0.29 -7.49 3.88
CA THR A 103 0.62 -7.84 2.79
C THR A 103 0.01 -7.43 1.45
N ASP A 104 0.79 -6.78 0.58
CA ASP A 104 0.40 -6.53 -0.82
C ASP A 104 1.27 -7.33 -1.78
N TYR A 105 0.72 -8.41 -2.33
CA TYR A 105 1.44 -9.33 -3.23
C TYR A 105 1.84 -8.76 -4.58
N THR A 106 1.45 -7.52 -4.89
CA THR A 106 1.89 -6.81 -6.08
C THR A 106 3.19 -6.04 -5.87
N VAL A 107 3.64 -5.92 -4.61
CA VAL A 107 4.93 -5.33 -4.24
C VAL A 107 6.07 -6.31 -4.47
N ASP A 108 7.11 -5.85 -5.17
CA ASP A 108 8.33 -6.57 -5.43
C ASP A 108 9.50 -5.99 -4.61
N GLY A 109 10.46 -6.85 -4.25
CA GLY A 109 11.76 -6.40 -3.74
C GLY A 109 12.71 -5.90 -4.85
N PRO A 110 13.70 -5.04 -4.55
CA PRO A 110 14.72 -4.64 -5.49
C PRO A 110 15.57 -5.82 -5.98
N LYS A 111 15.69 -5.96 -7.30
CA LYS A 111 16.37 -7.09 -7.96
C LYS A 111 17.90 -7.06 -7.85
N ASP A 112 18.46 -5.89 -7.61
CA ASP A 112 19.89 -5.63 -7.48
C ASP A 112 20.43 -5.90 -6.06
N GLN A 113 19.56 -6.24 -5.11
CA GLN A 113 19.95 -6.55 -3.73
C GLN A 113 19.53 -7.98 -3.32
N PRO A 114 20.09 -9.02 -3.97
CA PRO A 114 19.67 -10.41 -3.79
C PRO A 114 20.09 -11.02 -2.44
N ASN A 115 20.90 -10.31 -1.65
CA ASN A 115 21.34 -10.77 -0.34
C ASN A 115 20.23 -10.64 0.72
N TYR A 116 19.25 -9.76 0.48
CA TYR A 116 18.09 -9.60 1.35
C TYR A 116 16.91 -10.44 0.88
N VAL A 117 16.06 -10.73 1.85
CA VAL A 117 14.78 -11.40 1.72
C VAL A 117 13.69 -10.33 1.96
N TRP A 118 12.87 -10.03 0.95
CA TRP A 118 12.10 -8.76 0.84
C TRP A 118 10.57 -8.85 1.08
N TYR A 119 10.13 -8.43 2.26
CA TYR A 119 8.78 -8.15 2.81
C TYR A 119 7.75 -7.34 2.00
N PRO A 120 6.75 -7.83 1.24
CA PRO A 120 5.80 -6.98 0.51
C PRO A 120 4.69 -6.51 1.45
N MET A 121 5.00 -5.51 2.26
CA MET A 121 4.13 -5.05 3.34
C MET A 121 3.24 -3.90 2.88
N GLU A 122 2.05 -3.85 3.44
CA GLU A 122 1.15 -2.70 3.34
C GLU A 122 0.72 -2.28 4.74
N ILE A 123 0.52 -0.98 4.94
CA ILE A 123 -0.04 -0.44 6.18
C ILE A 123 -1.12 0.58 5.87
N GLN A 124 -2.31 0.40 6.45
CA GLN A 124 -3.44 1.30 6.29
C GLN A 124 -3.74 2.05 7.59
N SER A 125 -4.05 3.33 7.48
CA SER A 125 -4.51 4.13 8.61
C SER A 125 -6.00 3.92 8.87
N PRO A 126 -6.50 4.24 10.08
CA PRO A 126 -7.93 4.41 10.26
C PRO A 126 -8.43 5.62 9.44
N ALA A 127 -9.74 5.75 9.27
CA ALA A 127 -10.34 6.94 8.68
C ALA A 127 -10.29 8.11 9.69
N PHE A 128 -9.32 8.99 9.54
CA PHE A 128 -9.15 10.17 10.38
C PHE A 128 -10.08 11.32 10.00
N HIS A 129 -10.43 12.14 10.97
CA HIS A 129 -10.80 13.53 10.68
C HIS A 129 -9.58 14.30 10.17
N PHE A 130 -9.78 15.17 9.17
CA PHE A 130 -8.70 16.02 8.68
C PHE A 130 -8.30 17.08 9.72
N THR A 131 -7.28 16.76 10.50
CA THR A 131 -6.75 17.56 11.60
C THR A 131 -5.23 17.49 11.61
N GLU A 132 -4.57 18.49 12.19
CA GLU A 132 -3.12 18.49 12.34
C GLU A 132 -2.64 17.26 13.12
N ALA A 133 -3.37 16.86 14.17
CA ALA A 133 -3.04 15.69 14.97
C ALA A 133 -3.04 14.38 14.13
N ALA A 134 -3.98 14.24 13.19
CA ALA A 134 -4.02 13.10 12.28
C ALA A 134 -2.82 13.09 11.32
N ILE A 135 -2.44 14.26 10.79
CA ILE A 135 -1.26 14.39 9.91
C ILE A 135 0.01 14.03 10.69
N GLN A 136 0.15 14.51 11.93
CA GLN A 136 1.28 14.15 12.79
C GLN A 136 1.29 12.67 13.15
N ASN A 137 0.12 12.03 13.31
CA ASN A 137 0.02 10.59 13.55
C ASN A 137 0.56 9.79 12.35
N VAL A 138 0.16 10.15 11.12
CA VAL A 138 0.71 9.56 9.89
C VAL A 138 2.21 9.75 9.82
N LYS A 139 2.70 10.98 10.06
CA LYS A 139 4.13 11.28 10.06
C LYS A 139 4.89 10.43 11.07
N LEU A 140 4.36 10.27 12.28
CA LEU A 140 4.96 9.45 13.32
C LEU A 140 5.09 7.98 12.89
N VAL A 141 4.05 7.40 12.30
CA VAL A 141 4.11 6.02 11.77
C VAL A 141 5.17 5.92 10.66
N CYS A 142 5.20 6.84 9.70
CA CYS A 142 6.23 6.87 8.66
C CYS A 142 7.64 6.98 9.23
N THR A 143 7.85 7.85 10.23
CA THR A 143 9.15 8.01 10.91
C THR A 143 9.57 6.72 11.61
N ILE A 144 8.68 6.09 12.39
CA ILE A 144 8.98 4.83 13.07
C ILE A 144 9.39 3.76 12.05
N LEU A 145 8.64 3.61 10.96
CA LEU A 145 8.94 2.63 9.92
C LEU A 145 10.30 2.91 9.25
N ALA A 146 10.55 4.16 8.85
CA ALA A 146 11.76 4.56 8.14
C ALA A 146 13.03 4.51 9.01
N GLU A 147 12.91 4.74 10.32
CA GLU A 147 14.03 4.70 11.28
C GLU A 147 14.26 3.30 11.85
N THR A 148 13.24 2.45 11.90
CA THR A 148 13.37 1.09 12.46
C THR A 148 13.78 0.08 11.40
N TYR A 149 13.19 0.13 10.20
CA TYR A 149 13.31 -0.94 9.21
C TYR A 149 14.03 -0.50 7.95
N ARG A 150 14.78 -1.44 7.37
CA ARG A 150 15.36 -1.24 6.05
C ARG A 150 14.28 -1.46 5.00
N ILE A 151 13.72 -0.36 4.52
CA ILE A 151 12.60 -0.33 3.59
C ILE A 151 13.06 0.11 2.20
N ASN A 152 12.51 -0.50 1.16
CA ASN A 152 12.60 -0.08 -0.23
C ASN A 152 11.20 0.28 -0.76
N VAL A 153 11.09 1.46 -1.37
CA VAL A 153 9.89 1.90 -2.09
C VAL A 153 10.28 2.01 -3.55
N ASN A 154 9.80 1.09 -4.39
CA ASN A 154 10.10 1.02 -5.81
C ASN A 154 8.83 1.15 -6.66
N GLU A 155 8.95 0.93 -7.97
CA GLU A 155 7.86 1.15 -8.94
C GLU A 155 6.63 0.26 -8.72
N SER A 156 6.79 -0.86 -8.00
CA SER A 156 5.67 -1.73 -7.61
C SER A 156 4.83 -1.15 -6.47
N CYS A 157 5.40 -0.30 -5.61
CA CYS A 157 4.72 0.22 -4.42
C CYS A 157 3.74 1.35 -4.74
N GLY A 158 2.59 1.35 -4.09
CA GLY A 158 1.55 2.37 -4.11
C GLY A 158 1.49 3.28 -2.88
N LEU A 159 0.84 4.42 -3.09
CA LEU A 159 0.34 5.32 -2.05
C LEU A 159 -1.13 5.56 -2.35
N HIS A 160 -2.02 5.19 -1.43
CA HIS A 160 -3.44 5.49 -1.55
C HIS A 160 -3.84 6.55 -0.52
N VAL A 161 -4.64 7.51 -0.97
CA VAL A 161 -5.27 8.50 -0.10
C VAL A 161 -6.77 8.39 -0.30
N HIS A 162 -7.43 7.88 0.73
CA HIS A 162 -8.87 7.74 0.78
C HIS A 162 -9.43 9.04 1.33
N VAL A 163 -10.41 9.62 0.64
CA VAL A 163 -11.04 10.88 1.08
C VAL A 163 -12.53 10.64 1.24
N GLY A 164 -13.05 10.99 2.41
CA GLY A 164 -14.44 10.81 2.77
C GLY A 164 -15.08 12.09 3.30
N ASN A 165 -16.38 11.97 3.58
CA ASN A 165 -17.19 13.00 4.22
C ASN A 165 -17.94 12.36 5.39
N MET A 166 -17.20 11.85 6.37
CA MET A 166 -17.76 11.04 7.47
C MET A 166 -18.67 9.92 6.91
N THR A 167 -19.78 9.65 7.58
CA THR A 167 -20.84 8.72 7.14
C THR A 167 -21.85 9.37 6.19
N TYR A 168 -21.65 10.63 5.78
CA TYR A 168 -22.61 11.37 4.94
C TYR A 168 -22.44 11.09 3.45
N GLY A 169 -21.28 10.55 3.05
CA GLY A 169 -20.93 10.35 1.65
C GLY A 169 -20.87 11.65 0.84
N PHE A 170 -20.83 11.51 -0.48
CA PHE A 170 -20.75 12.64 -1.40
C PHE A 170 -22.06 12.82 -2.17
N PRO A 171 -22.67 14.02 -2.14
CA PRO A 171 -23.77 14.37 -3.02
C PRO A 171 -23.38 14.19 -4.49
N LEU A 172 -24.34 13.76 -5.33
CA LEU A 172 -24.12 13.54 -6.76
C LEU A 172 -23.50 14.76 -7.47
N LYS A 173 -23.89 15.97 -7.08
CA LYS A 173 -23.31 17.20 -7.63
C LYS A 173 -21.80 17.30 -7.36
N GLN A 174 -21.37 16.99 -6.13
CA GLN A 174 -19.95 17.01 -5.77
C GLN A 174 -19.16 15.95 -6.53
N LEU A 175 -19.70 14.73 -6.64
CA LEU A 175 -19.09 13.66 -7.43
C LEU A 175 -18.95 14.04 -8.91
N LYS A 176 -19.97 14.66 -9.51
CA LYS A 176 -19.90 15.16 -10.89
C LYS A 176 -18.80 16.22 -11.05
N CYS A 177 -18.70 17.16 -10.11
CA CYS A 177 -17.64 18.16 -10.12
C CYS A 177 -16.25 17.55 -9.97
N LEU A 178 -16.07 16.58 -9.07
CA LEU A 178 -14.81 15.85 -8.88
C LEU A 178 -14.40 15.12 -10.16
N MET A 179 -15.31 14.34 -10.77
CA MET A 179 -15.03 13.60 -11.99
C MET A 179 -14.74 14.52 -13.18
N ALA A 180 -15.46 15.64 -13.30
CA ALA A 180 -15.15 16.66 -14.30
C ALA A 180 -13.75 17.26 -14.08
N THR A 181 -13.37 17.52 -12.83
CA THR A 181 -12.03 18.02 -12.48
C THR A 181 -10.94 17.02 -12.84
N ILE A 182 -11.07 15.75 -12.42
CA ILE A 182 -10.12 14.68 -12.74
C ILE A 182 -9.97 14.53 -14.25
N TRP A 183 -11.09 14.51 -14.98
CA TRP A 183 -11.09 14.39 -16.44
C TRP A 183 -10.41 15.57 -17.14
N THR A 184 -10.78 16.80 -16.76
CA THR A 184 -10.27 18.03 -17.37
C THR A 184 -8.78 18.22 -17.11
N PHE A 185 -8.33 17.95 -15.88
CA PHE A 185 -6.96 18.20 -15.43
C PHE A 185 -6.08 16.95 -15.37
N GLU A 186 -6.50 15.83 -16.00
CA GLU A 186 -5.71 14.59 -16.04
C GLU A 186 -4.25 14.82 -16.46
N PRO A 187 -3.90 15.60 -17.50
CA PRO A 187 -2.49 15.84 -17.86
C PRO A 187 -1.67 16.54 -16.77
N GLN A 188 -2.30 17.44 -16.00
CA GLN A 188 -1.65 18.12 -14.87
C GLN A 188 -1.54 17.21 -13.65
N LEU A 189 -2.49 16.30 -13.45
CA LEU A 189 -2.39 15.27 -12.42
C LEU A 189 -1.31 14.25 -12.78
N ASP A 190 -1.24 13.84 -14.05
CA ASP A 190 -0.20 12.96 -14.59
C ASP A 190 1.20 13.57 -14.42
N SER A 191 1.35 14.89 -14.54
CA SER A 191 2.66 15.53 -14.32
C SER A 191 3.14 15.50 -12.87
N LEU A 192 2.29 15.11 -11.91
CA LEU A 192 2.68 14.86 -10.52
C LEU A 192 3.20 13.44 -10.31
N HIS A 193 2.96 12.53 -11.25
CA HIS A 193 3.33 11.13 -11.13
C HIS A 193 4.63 10.83 -11.90
N PRO A 194 5.46 9.90 -11.40
CA PRO A 194 6.60 9.42 -12.17
C PRO A 194 6.14 8.67 -13.41
N ALA A 195 6.95 8.68 -14.47
CA ALA A 195 6.59 8.16 -15.77
C ALA A 195 6.10 6.70 -15.77
N HIS A 196 6.66 5.84 -14.90
CA HIS A 196 6.24 4.44 -14.77
C HIS A 196 4.83 4.26 -14.19
N ARG A 197 4.24 5.30 -13.57
CA ARG A 197 2.86 5.31 -13.07
C ARG A 197 1.86 5.85 -14.08
N LEU A 198 2.31 6.29 -15.25
CA LEU A 198 1.42 6.79 -16.29
C LEU A 198 0.92 5.64 -17.18
N ASN A 199 -0.40 5.52 -17.29
CA ASN A 199 -1.09 4.60 -18.20
C ASN A 199 -0.61 3.13 -18.10
N ASN A 200 -0.56 2.60 -16.88
CA ASN A 200 -0.19 1.20 -16.61
C ASN A 200 -1.41 0.37 -16.15
N LYS A 201 -1.18 -0.91 -15.83
CA LYS A 201 -2.24 -1.85 -15.39
C LYS A 201 -3.01 -1.38 -14.16
N TYR A 202 -2.36 -0.65 -13.27
CA TYR A 202 -2.88 -0.16 -11.98
C TYR A 202 -3.35 1.30 -12.06
N CYS A 203 -2.79 2.09 -12.98
CA CYS A 203 -3.05 3.51 -13.19
C CYS A 203 -3.34 3.80 -14.67
N GLY A 204 -4.52 3.36 -15.14
CA GLY A 204 -4.95 3.56 -16.53
C GLY A 204 -5.49 4.97 -16.79
N SER A 205 -5.19 5.52 -17.98
CA SER A 205 -5.75 6.80 -18.40
C SER A 205 -7.27 6.76 -18.51
N LYS A 206 -7.92 7.84 -18.11
CA LYS A 206 -9.37 8.07 -18.22
C LYS A 206 -9.75 8.61 -19.58
N ARG A 207 -8.84 9.24 -20.31
CA ARG A 207 -9.07 9.66 -21.70
C ARG A 207 -9.07 8.45 -22.64
N PRO A 208 -10.02 8.37 -23.57
CA PRO A 208 -9.95 7.40 -24.66
C PRO A 208 -8.65 7.65 -25.42
N SER A 209 -7.82 6.63 -25.56
CA SER A 209 -6.66 6.69 -26.44
C SER A 209 -7.17 6.95 -27.86
N THR A 210 -6.92 8.14 -28.40
CA THR A 210 -7.16 8.43 -29.83
C THR A 210 -6.16 7.70 -30.74
N THR A 211 -5.16 7.03 -30.18
CA THR A 211 -4.21 6.19 -30.90
C THR A 211 -4.59 4.72 -30.79
N SER A 212 -5.35 4.24 -31.78
CA SER A 212 -5.22 2.87 -32.26
C SER A 212 -3.82 2.68 -32.85
N ASN A 213 -2.82 2.43 -32.01
CA ASN A 213 -1.62 1.73 -32.45
C ASN A 213 -1.74 0.30 -31.92
N PRO A 214 -2.02 -0.70 -32.78
CA PRO A 214 -2.04 -2.08 -32.32
C PRO A 214 -0.63 -2.44 -31.81
N PRO A 215 -0.50 -3.12 -30.67
CA PRO A 215 0.80 -3.61 -30.24
C PRO A 215 1.33 -4.57 -31.30
N LEU A 216 2.60 -4.40 -31.68
CA LEU A 216 3.32 -5.39 -32.47
C LEU A 216 3.16 -6.75 -31.81
N ARG A 217 2.52 -7.65 -32.56
CA ARG A 217 2.08 -8.96 -32.12
C ARG A 217 3.29 -9.87 -31.94
N SER A 218 3.84 -10.00 -30.74
CA SER A 218 4.64 -11.17 -30.38
C SER A 218 3.74 -12.19 -29.70
N SER A 219 3.53 -13.30 -30.39
CA SER A 219 2.72 -14.43 -29.98
C SER A 219 3.28 -15.14 -28.76
N ARG A 220 2.45 -15.35 -27.73
CA ARG A 220 2.12 -16.68 -27.17
C ARG A 220 1.01 -16.55 -26.13
N ARG A 221 -0.09 -17.25 -26.37
CA ARG A 221 -1.18 -17.45 -25.42
C ARG A 221 -0.76 -18.49 -24.39
N SER A 222 -0.96 -18.18 -23.11
CA SER A 222 -1.45 -19.16 -22.13
C SER A 222 -2.57 -18.50 -21.35
N ARG A 223 -3.78 -19.06 -21.47
CA ARG A 223 -4.96 -18.67 -20.70
C ARG A 223 -4.80 -19.20 -19.28
N THR A 224 -4.87 -18.32 -18.29
CA THR A 224 -5.24 -18.66 -16.91
C THR A 224 -6.41 -17.78 -16.46
N PRO A 225 -7.27 -18.27 -15.55
CA PRO A 225 -8.56 -17.64 -15.26
C PRO A 225 -8.38 -16.34 -14.48
N ARG A 226 -9.26 -15.36 -14.75
CA ARG A 226 -9.36 -14.14 -13.94
C ARG A 226 -10.00 -14.47 -12.60
N THR A 227 -9.23 -14.36 -11.53
CA THR A 227 -9.79 -14.14 -10.19
C THR A 227 -10.01 -12.63 -10.05
N ILE A 228 -11.28 -12.24 -9.88
CA ILE A 228 -11.66 -10.89 -9.48
C ILE A 228 -11.43 -10.83 -7.97
N ILE A 229 -10.43 -10.06 -7.53
CA ILE A 229 -10.26 -9.73 -6.11
C ILE A 229 -11.17 -8.51 -5.85
N PRO A 230 -12.13 -8.59 -4.91
CA PRO A 230 -12.90 -7.43 -4.50
C PRO A 230 -12.06 -6.60 -3.53
N SER A 231 -11.71 -5.37 -3.91
CA SER A 231 -11.21 -4.34 -2.99
C SER A 231 -12.36 -3.40 -2.62
N TRP A 232 -12.53 -3.17 -1.32
CA TRP A 232 -13.27 -2.09 -0.63
C TRP A 232 -14.53 -1.54 -1.31
N ARG A 233 -15.69 -1.99 -0.81
CA ARG A 233 -16.97 -1.26 -0.87
C ARG A 233 -17.23 -0.60 0.48
#